data_AF-A0ABD2X3I4-F1
#
_entry.id   AF-A0ABD2X3I4-F1
#
_cell.length_a   1.000
_cell.length_b   1.000
_cell.length_c   1.000
_cell.angle_alpha   90.00
_cell.angle_beta   90.00
_cell.angle_gamma   90.00
#
_symmetry.space_group_name_H-M   'P 1'
#
loop_
_entity.id
_entity.type
_entity.pdbx_description
1 polymer ?
#
loop_
_entity_poly.entity_id
_entity_poly.type
_entity_poly.pdbx_seq_one_letter_code
_entity_poly.pdbx_strand_id
1 'polypeptide(L)'
;MNVWKMASIDCWIDNMRLIYDRATKTNRSPPGVDIRVPGWGDPGVLEYLDEWHFVPYFKPLVSFLENDLGYVRNVSLRAAPYDFRRGPSEQGVFFSKFQELIEETYHKNGRKSVVLITHSMGCLLTLIFLQWQSQEWKNKYIKSFVPLNGPWAGTVKSLAVFAGCNRIDERFAISTDFLKPHLIIASSLAFLLPSPWLWNPSNVLVTTSKWNYTVNHMGHFLTDIGLSIAWEFYKNSEPFKYDFRPPGVEVHCLYGEQLDTVERYKRWHYINYNEIA
;
A
#
# COMPACT_ATOMS: atom_id res chain seq x y z
N MET A 1 -18.47 -12.15 22.92
CA MET A 1 -17.91 -10.94 22.26
C MET A 1 -18.88 -9.80 22.54
N ASN A 2 -18.47 -8.73 23.21
CA ASN A 2 -19.39 -7.68 23.68
C ASN A 2 -20.02 -6.93 22.50
N VAL A 3 -21.36 -6.78 22.52
CA VAL A 3 -22.18 -6.09 21.50
C VAL A 3 -21.65 -4.68 21.17
N TRP A 4 -21.12 -3.98 22.18
CA TRP A 4 -20.47 -2.67 22.04
C TRP A 4 -19.19 -2.68 21.19
N LYS A 5 -18.39 -3.76 21.25
CA LYS A 5 -17.20 -3.90 20.40
C LYS A 5 -17.61 -4.14 18.94
N MET A 6 -18.68 -4.88 18.66
CA MET A 6 -19.14 -5.09 17.27
C MET A 6 -19.69 -3.80 16.65
N ALA A 7 -20.54 -3.05 17.38
CA ALA A 7 -21.11 -1.81 16.87
C ALA A 7 -20.05 -0.74 16.50
N SER A 8 -18.97 -0.63 17.29
CA SER A 8 -17.86 0.28 16.97
C SER A 8 -17.11 -0.10 15.70
N ILE A 9 -17.13 -1.38 15.34
CA ILE A 9 -16.39 -1.90 14.20
C ILE A 9 -17.14 -1.64 12.91
N ASP A 10 -18.43 -1.96 12.91
CA ASP A 10 -19.29 -1.77 11.74
C ASP A 10 -19.42 -0.28 11.37
N CYS A 11 -19.45 0.62 12.36
CA CYS A 11 -19.40 2.06 12.11
C CYS A 11 -18.07 2.51 11.49
N TRP A 12 -16.94 1.95 11.93
CA TRP A 12 -15.65 2.29 11.32
C TRP A 12 -15.59 1.79 9.87
N ILE A 13 -16.08 0.57 9.61
CA ILE A 13 -16.24 -0.03 8.27
C ILE A 13 -17.05 0.87 7.36
N ASP A 14 -18.25 1.27 7.78
CA ASP A 14 -19.12 2.07 6.95
C ASP A 14 -18.54 3.46 6.63
N ASN A 15 -17.72 4.03 7.51
CA ASN A 15 -17.08 5.33 7.28
C ASN A 15 -15.82 5.24 6.41
N MET A 16 -15.01 4.20 6.57
CA MET A 16 -13.71 4.10 5.88
C MET A 16 -13.79 3.35 4.54
N ARG A 17 -14.96 2.81 4.17
CA ARG A 17 -15.12 2.10 2.90
C ARG A 17 -14.94 2.98 1.69
N LEU A 18 -14.50 2.37 0.59
CA LEU A 18 -14.48 3.00 -0.72
C LEU A 18 -15.73 2.55 -1.51
N ILE A 19 -16.44 3.52 -2.08
CA ILE A 19 -17.54 3.26 -3.00
C ILE A 19 -17.01 3.45 -4.42
N TYR A 20 -17.01 2.39 -5.22
CA TYR A 20 -16.58 2.47 -6.60
C TYR A 20 -17.68 3.01 -7.51
N ASP A 21 -17.32 3.98 -8.34
CA ASP A 21 -18.14 4.46 -9.43
C ASP A 21 -17.68 3.81 -10.74
N ARG A 22 -18.56 2.99 -11.34
CA ARG A 22 -18.25 2.27 -12.59
C ARG A 22 -18.20 3.20 -13.82
N ALA A 23 -18.91 4.34 -13.79
CA ALA A 23 -18.94 5.27 -14.91
C ALA A 23 -17.63 6.05 -15.00
N THR A 24 -17.13 6.53 -13.86
CA THR A 24 -15.87 7.29 -13.81
C THR A 24 -14.65 6.40 -13.58
N LYS A 25 -14.85 5.14 -13.17
CA LYS A 25 -13.80 4.19 -12.74
C LYS A 25 -12.97 4.69 -11.57
N THR A 26 -13.55 5.47 -10.66
CA THR A 26 -12.88 6.04 -9.47
C THR A 26 -13.57 5.62 -8.19
N ASN A 27 -12.89 5.71 -7.04
CA ASN A 27 -13.53 5.53 -5.74
C ASN A 27 -13.87 6.86 -5.07
N ARG A 28 -14.98 6.87 -4.34
CA ARG A 28 -15.39 7.97 -3.47
C ARG A 28 -15.58 7.49 -2.04
N SER A 29 -15.49 8.43 -1.10
CA SER A 29 -15.88 8.20 0.28
C SER A 29 -17.41 8.01 0.39
N PRO A 30 -17.90 7.41 1.48
CA PRO A 30 -19.33 7.28 1.75
C PRO A 30 -20.03 8.64 1.84
N PRO A 31 -21.36 8.72 1.58
CA PRO A 31 -22.11 9.96 1.73
C PRO A 31 -21.93 10.56 3.14
N GLY A 32 -21.59 11.84 3.21
CA GLY A 32 -21.38 12.54 4.48
C GLY A 32 -20.00 12.31 5.15
N VAL A 33 -19.10 11.54 4.51
CA VAL A 33 -17.77 11.27 5.05
C VAL A 33 -16.68 11.94 4.22
N ASP A 34 -15.86 12.76 4.90
CA ASP A 34 -14.61 13.29 4.35
C ASP A 34 -13.40 12.65 5.05
N ILE A 35 -12.40 12.24 4.27
CA ILE A 35 -11.19 11.60 4.77
C ILE A 35 -9.99 12.44 4.39
N ARG A 36 -9.19 12.78 5.39
CA ARG A 36 -7.99 13.61 5.25
C ARG A 36 -6.77 12.89 5.80
N VAL A 37 -5.62 13.21 5.24
CA VAL A 37 -4.32 12.73 5.70
C VAL A 37 -3.62 13.86 6.45
N PRO A 38 -3.53 13.81 7.79
CA PRO A 38 -2.92 14.87 8.59
C PRO A 38 -1.37 14.83 8.51
N GLY A 39 -0.73 15.89 9.01
CA GLY A 39 0.72 15.92 9.24
C GLY A 39 1.58 15.95 7.98
N TRP A 40 1.08 16.54 6.89
CA TRP A 40 1.86 16.66 5.66
C TRP A 40 3.20 17.37 5.92
N GLY A 41 4.31 16.70 5.60
CA GLY A 41 5.66 17.20 5.84
C GLY A 41 6.23 16.89 7.21
N ASP A 42 5.43 16.54 8.21
CA ASP A 42 5.86 16.27 9.59
C ASP A 42 6.24 14.79 9.79
N PRO A 43 7.50 14.45 10.09
CA PRO A 43 7.90 13.06 10.35
C PRO A 43 7.17 12.42 11.54
N GLY A 44 6.62 13.22 12.46
CA GLY A 44 5.90 12.74 13.64
C GLY A 44 4.73 11.81 13.34
N VAL A 45 4.00 12.07 12.25
CA VAL A 45 2.78 11.29 11.93
C VAL A 45 3.06 9.90 11.35
N LEU A 46 4.32 9.55 11.07
CA LEU A 46 4.71 8.21 10.66
C LEU A 46 5.34 7.40 11.80
N GLU A 47 5.69 8.05 12.91
CA GLU A 47 6.42 7.39 14.00
C GLU A 47 5.58 6.31 14.68
N TYR A 48 4.29 6.56 14.85
CA TYR A 48 3.33 5.67 15.49
C TYR A 48 2.04 5.57 14.66
N LEU A 49 1.39 4.40 14.70
CA LEU A 49 0.12 4.16 14.00
C LEU A 49 -1.11 4.51 14.84
N ASP A 50 -0.92 4.82 16.12
CA ASP A 50 -1.96 5.16 17.08
C ASP A 50 -1.58 6.39 17.90
N GLU A 51 -2.60 7.13 18.36
CA GLU A 51 -2.41 8.36 19.15
C GLU A 51 -1.78 8.12 20.52
N TRP A 52 -1.85 6.90 21.05
CA TRP A 52 -1.31 6.53 22.35
C TRP A 52 0.13 6.00 22.29
N HIS A 53 0.73 5.98 21.09
CA HIS A 53 2.11 5.55 20.84
C HIS A 53 2.40 4.09 21.24
N PHE A 54 1.41 3.20 21.18
CA PHE A 54 1.60 1.77 21.46
C PHE A 54 2.19 0.99 20.28
N VAL A 55 1.98 1.46 19.06
CA VAL A 55 2.35 0.77 17.82
C VAL A 55 3.39 1.60 17.07
N PRO A 56 4.68 1.49 17.40
CA PRO A 56 5.73 2.18 16.68
C PRO A 56 5.86 1.63 15.26
N TYR A 57 6.10 2.53 14.30
CA TYR A 57 6.32 2.21 12.90
C TYR A 57 7.64 2.83 12.39
N PHE A 58 7.66 4.10 11.99
CA PHE A 58 8.92 4.78 11.61
C PHE A 58 9.71 5.34 12.79
N LYS A 59 9.20 5.20 14.04
CA LYS A 59 9.84 5.75 15.25
C LYS A 59 11.34 5.45 15.35
N PRO A 60 11.81 4.19 15.18
CA PRO A 60 13.24 3.89 15.30
C PRO A 60 14.08 4.61 14.23
N LEU A 61 13.60 4.62 12.98
CA LEU A 61 14.31 5.28 11.88
C LEU A 61 14.37 6.80 12.08
N VAL A 62 13.25 7.43 12.41
CA VAL A 62 13.18 8.87 12.68
C VAL A 62 14.12 9.24 13.84
N SER A 63 14.12 8.45 14.92
CA SER A 63 14.99 8.70 16.08
C SER A 63 16.48 8.58 15.72
N PHE A 64 16.87 7.59 14.91
CA PHE A 64 18.25 7.44 14.43
C PHE A 64 18.68 8.62 13.55
N LEU A 65 17.84 9.02 12.60
CA LEU A 65 18.13 10.16 11.71
C LEU A 65 18.29 11.46 12.51
N GLU A 66 17.40 11.70 13.48
CA GLU A 66 17.43 12.90 14.32
C GLU A 66 18.59 12.91 15.31
N ASN A 67 18.68 11.89 16.17
CA ASN A 67 19.58 11.90 17.32
C ASN A 67 21.03 11.54 16.95
N ASP A 68 21.21 10.63 16.00
CA ASP A 68 22.54 10.07 15.70
C ASP A 68 23.17 10.71 14.45
N LEU A 69 22.33 11.14 13.49
CA LEU A 69 22.79 11.77 12.24
C LEU A 69 22.52 13.27 12.16
N GLY A 70 21.85 13.86 13.15
CA GLY A 70 21.62 15.30 13.24
C GLY A 70 20.63 15.87 12.22
N TYR A 71 19.71 15.04 11.69
CA TYR A 71 18.62 15.54 10.85
C TYR A 71 17.64 16.40 11.66
N VAL A 72 17.12 17.46 11.04
CA VAL A 72 16.21 18.40 11.66
C VAL A 72 14.81 18.18 11.12
N ARG A 73 13.88 17.82 12.00
CA ARG A 73 12.45 17.66 11.68
C ARG A 73 11.91 18.90 10.99
N ASN A 74 11.01 18.71 10.03
CA ASN A 74 10.37 19.79 9.27
C ASN A 74 11.32 20.65 8.42
N VAL A 75 12.63 20.33 8.39
CA VAL A 75 13.66 21.01 7.56
C VAL A 75 14.34 20.01 6.65
N SER A 76 15.21 19.14 7.19
CA SER A 76 15.95 18.12 6.44
C SER A 76 15.35 16.72 6.56
N LEU A 77 14.43 16.51 7.51
CA LEU A 77 13.63 15.30 7.67
C LEU A 77 12.13 15.63 7.55
N ARG A 78 11.49 15.08 6.51
CA ARG A 78 10.09 15.31 6.16
C ARG A 78 9.38 14.00 5.87
N ALA A 79 8.07 13.96 6.10
CA ALA A 79 7.23 12.82 5.74
C ALA A 79 6.16 13.18 4.70
N ALA A 80 5.83 12.20 3.85
CA ALA A 80 4.79 12.29 2.83
C ALA A 80 3.72 11.19 3.06
N PRO A 81 2.86 11.34 4.09
CA PRO A 81 1.77 10.39 4.32
C PRO A 81 0.72 10.49 3.22
N TYR A 82 -0.01 9.41 2.94
CA TYR A 82 -1.05 9.38 1.89
C TYR A 82 -2.22 8.47 2.29
N ASP A 83 -3.33 8.56 1.56
CA ASP A 83 -4.50 7.69 1.77
C ASP A 83 -4.16 6.29 1.27
N PHE A 84 -3.69 5.44 2.19
CA PHE A 84 -3.21 4.09 1.88
C PHE A 84 -4.30 3.14 1.38
N ARG A 85 -5.59 3.52 1.45
CA ARG A 85 -6.69 2.72 0.89
C ARG A 85 -6.70 2.74 -0.63
N ARG A 86 -6.12 3.79 -1.22
CA ARG A 86 -6.22 4.11 -2.65
C ARG A 86 -5.00 3.61 -3.43
N GLY A 87 -5.27 2.93 -4.53
CA GLY A 87 -4.27 2.54 -5.54
C GLY A 87 -3.73 3.74 -6.33
N PRO A 88 -2.71 3.53 -7.18
CA PRO A 88 -1.97 4.62 -7.83
C PRO A 88 -2.82 5.49 -8.77
N SER A 89 -3.87 4.93 -9.38
CA SER A 89 -4.79 5.67 -10.26
C SER A 89 -5.53 6.82 -9.56
N GLU A 90 -5.51 6.86 -8.23
CA GLU A 90 -6.26 7.81 -7.41
C GLU A 90 -5.35 8.70 -6.55
N GLN A 91 -4.03 8.63 -6.75
CA GLN A 91 -3.02 9.33 -5.94
C GLN A 91 -2.52 10.62 -6.59
N GLY A 92 -3.23 11.18 -7.59
CA GLY A 92 -2.80 12.38 -8.31
C GLY A 92 -2.47 13.58 -7.41
N VAL A 93 -3.32 13.84 -6.41
CA VAL A 93 -3.08 14.91 -5.41
C VAL A 93 -1.82 14.60 -4.58
N PHE A 94 -1.64 13.35 -4.16
CA PHE A 94 -0.44 12.94 -3.43
C PHE A 94 0.82 13.18 -4.27
N PHE A 95 0.84 12.77 -5.53
CA PHE A 95 2.02 12.92 -6.40
C PHE A 95 2.39 14.39 -6.62
N SER A 96 1.40 15.28 -6.83
CA SER A 96 1.65 16.72 -6.93
C SER A 96 2.27 17.28 -5.64
N LYS A 97 1.64 17.01 -4.49
CA LYS A 97 2.14 17.50 -3.20
C LYS A 97 3.50 16.89 -2.85
N PHE A 98 3.76 15.65 -3.26
CA PHE A 98 5.03 14.97 -3.03
C PHE A 98 6.17 15.64 -3.80
N GLN A 99 5.93 16.05 -5.05
CA GLN A 99 6.87 16.87 -5.80
C GLN A 99 7.16 18.19 -5.08
N GLU A 100 6.11 18.92 -4.70
CA GLU A 100 6.24 20.19 -3.96
C GLU A 100 7.03 20.03 -2.66
N LEU A 101 6.77 18.96 -1.89
CA LEU A 101 7.47 18.68 -0.65
C LEU A 101 8.97 18.45 -0.90
N ILE A 102 9.34 17.73 -1.95
CA ILE A 102 10.74 17.48 -2.31
C ILE A 102 11.44 18.79 -2.69
N GLU A 103 10.80 19.62 -3.51
CA GLU A 103 11.33 20.92 -3.92
C GLU A 103 11.48 21.88 -2.72
N GLU A 104 10.47 21.93 -1.84
CA GLU A 104 10.50 22.71 -0.61
C GLU A 104 11.64 22.25 0.31
N THR A 105 11.79 20.93 0.50
CA THR A 105 12.84 20.32 1.32
C THR A 105 14.22 20.67 0.77
N TYR A 106 14.40 20.56 -0.54
CA TYR A 106 15.64 20.96 -1.23
C TYR A 106 15.98 22.43 -0.94
N HIS A 107 15.01 23.34 -1.09
CA HIS A 107 15.23 24.77 -0.86
C HIS A 107 15.50 25.10 0.61
N LYS A 108 14.78 24.48 1.56
CA LYS A 108 14.98 24.67 3.00
C LYS A 108 16.28 24.07 3.52
N ASN A 109 16.78 23.01 2.87
CA ASN A 109 17.98 22.28 3.29
C ASN A 109 19.23 22.68 2.48
N GLY A 110 19.39 23.98 2.19
CA GLY A 110 20.59 24.50 1.54
C GLY A 110 20.83 23.96 0.12
N ARG A 111 19.75 23.67 -0.63
CA ARG A 111 19.81 23.14 -2.00
C ARG A 111 20.51 21.79 -2.11
N LYS A 112 20.40 20.97 -1.06
CA LYS A 112 20.85 19.58 -1.07
C LYS A 112 19.75 18.69 -1.62
N SER A 113 20.11 17.80 -2.54
CA SER A 113 19.19 16.80 -3.09
C SER A 113 18.73 15.81 -2.02
N VAL A 114 17.51 15.32 -2.18
CA VAL A 114 16.77 14.54 -1.18
C VAL A 114 17.01 13.05 -1.38
N VAL A 115 17.23 12.32 -0.29
CA VAL A 115 17.19 10.85 -0.28
C VAL A 115 15.77 10.41 0.02
N LEU A 116 15.18 9.60 -0.86
CA LEU A 116 13.83 9.06 -0.67
C LEU A 116 13.91 7.70 0.02
N ILE A 117 13.43 7.61 1.26
CA ILE A 117 13.32 6.34 1.99
C ILE A 117 11.84 5.95 2.05
N THR A 118 11.52 4.75 1.58
CA THR A 118 10.13 4.28 1.51
C THR A 118 10.02 2.85 2.00
N HIS A 119 8.83 2.46 2.47
CA HIS A 119 8.57 1.11 2.92
C HIS A 119 7.38 0.49 2.18
N SER A 120 7.51 -0.80 1.84
CA SER A 120 6.44 -1.63 1.29
C SER A 120 5.75 -0.98 0.08
N MET A 121 4.43 -0.78 0.11
CA MET A 121 3.69 -0.16 -0.99
C MET A 121 4.18 1.25 -1.36
N GLY A 122 4.72 2.01 -0.40
CA GLY A 122 5.31 3.32 -0.68
C GLY A 122 6.43 3.26 -1.71
N CYS A 123 7.17 2.14 -1.78
CA CYS A 123 8.21 1.92 -2.79
C CYS A 123 7.63 1.94 -4.21
N LEU A 124 6.46 1.32 -4.42
CA LEU A 124 5.82 1.26 -5.73
C LEU A 124 5.29 2.64 -6.14
N LEU A 125 4.65 3.36 -5.22
CA LEU A 125 4.18 4.73 -5.50
C LEU A 125 5.34 5.66 -5.82
N THR A 126 6.47 5.55 -5.11
CA THR A 126 7.66 6.37 -5.40
C THR A 126 8.32 5.98 -6.71
N LEU A 127 8.32 4.70 -7.11
CA LEU A 127 8.77 4.29 -8.43
C LEU A 127 7.92 4.94 -9.53
N ILE A 128 6.59 4.84 -9.42
CA ILE A 128 5.64 5.47 -10.37
C ILE A 128 5.90 6.97 -10.46
N PHE A 129 6.03 7.64 -9.31
CA PHE A 129 6.34 9.06 -9.25
C PHE A 129 7.64 9.40 -10.02
N LEU A 130 8.74 8.69 -9.75
CA LEU A 130 10.03 8.93 -10.40
C LEU A 130 10.02 8.62 -11.90
N GLN A 131 9.21 7.67 -12.35
CA GLN A 131 9.03 7.37 -13.78
C GLN A 131 8.28 8.49 -14.55
N TRP A 132 7.52 9.32 -13.84
CA TRP A 132 6.80 10.47 -14.41
C TRP A 132 7.57 11.78 -14.36
N GLN A 133 8.62 11.86 -13.54
CA GLN A 133 9.49 13.03 -13.48
C GLN A 133 10.52 13.01 -14.62
N SER A 134 10.86 14.20 -15.12
CA SER A 134 11.93 14.33 -16.11
C SER A 134 13.29 13.97 -15.50
N GLN A 135 14.25 13.56 -16.32
CA GLN A 135 15.58 13.22 -15.83
C GLN A 135 16.31 14.45 -15.27
N GLU A 136 16.08 15.63 -15.84
CA GLU A 136 16.62 16.90 -15.37
C GLU A 136 16.12 17.23 -13.97
N TRP A 137 14.82 17.03 -13.71
CA TRP A 137 14.24 17.22 -12.38
C TRP A 137 14.86 16.25 -11.38
N LYS A 138 14.96 14.97 -11.74
CA LYS A 138 15.55 13.94 -10.86
C LYS A 138 17.00 14.23 -10.52
N ASN A 139 17.81 14.60 -11.52
CA ASN A 139 19.23 14.95 -11.33
C ASN A 139 19.41 16.14 -10.38
N LYS A 140 18.45 17.08 -10.36
CA LYS A 140 18.50 18.27 -9.51
C LYS A 140 18.04 17.97 -8.08
N TYR A 141 16.93 17.26 -7.92
CA TYR A 141 16.23 17.17 -6.63
C TYR A 141 16.46 15.86 -5.89
N ILE A 142 16.81 14.76 -6.56
CA ILE A 142 16.91 13.44 -5.94
C ILE A 142 18.37 12.99 -5.85
N LYS A 143 18.81 12.67 -4.63
CA LYS A 143 20.13 12.10 -4.39
C LYS A 143 20.14 10.60 -4.67
N SER A 144 19.24 9.88 -4.03
CA SER A 144 19.07 8.43 -4.18
C SER A 144 17.70 7.98 -3.69
N PHE A 145 17.33 6.75 -4.06
CA PHE A 145 16.11 6.07 -3.65
C PHE A 145 16.44 4.81 -2.86
N VAL A 146 15.92 4.70 -1.63
CA VAL A 146 16.14 3.60 -0.70
C VAL A 146 14.80 2.91 -0.43
N PRO A 147 14.35 2.00 -1.32
CA PRO A 147 13.16 1.21 -1.07
C PRO A 147 13.44 0.08 -0.09
N LEU A 148 12.63 0.01 0.97
CA LEU A 148 12.65 -1.02 1.99
C LEU A 148 11.49 -2.01 1.74
N ASN A 149 11.81 -3.25 1.41
CA ASN A 149 10.85 -4.34 1.21
C ASN A 149 9.73 -4.00 0.19
N GLY A 150 10.08 -3.39 -0.94
CA GLY A 150 9.12 -3.05 -2.00
C GLY A 150 8.53 -4.31 -2.67
N PRO A 151 7.20 -4.56 -2.61
CA PRO A 151 6.57 -5.70 -3.26
C PRO A 151 6.36 -5.46 -4.76
N TRP A 152 7.45 -5.33 -5.51
CA TRP A 152 7.47 -4.81 -6.89
C TRP A 152 6.45 -5.47 -7.83
N ALA A 153 6.25 -6.78 -7.71
CA ALA A 153 5.29 -7.54 -8.53
C ALA A 153 4.09 -8.06 -7.72
N GLY A 154 3.74 -7.41 -6.61
CA GLY A 154 2.69 -7.85 -5.71
C GLY A 154 3.12 -9.00 -4.78
N THR A 155 2.16 -9.52 -4.01
CA THR A 155 2.40 -10.52 -2.98
C THR A 155 1.35 -11.62 -3.00
N VAL A 156 1.73 -12.87 -2.71
CA VAL A 156 0.74 -13.95 -2.51
C VAL A 156 -0.15 -13.69 -1.29
N LYS A 157 0.40 -13.04 -0.25
CA LYS A 157 -0.33 -12.70 0.98
C LYS A 157 -1.58 -11.85 0.71
N SER A 158 -1.56 -10.97 -0.29
CA SER A 158 -2.73 -10.17 -0.69
C SER A 158 -3.95 -11.04 -1.04
N LEU A 159 -3.73 -12.23 -1.62
CA LEU A 159 -4.79 -13.20 -1.95
C LEU A 159 -5.49 -13.72 -0.70
N ALA A 160 -4.73 -14.02 0.34
CA ALA A 160 -5.28 -14.47 1.62
C ALA A 160 -6.08 -13.37 2.31
N VAL A 161 -5.65 -12.10 2.20
CA VAL A 161 -6.42 -10.98 2.75
C VAL A 161 -7.78 -10.89 2.06
N PHE A 162 -7.84 -11.01 0.73
CA PHE A 162 -9.12 -11.10 0.01
C PHE A 162 -9.96 -12.30 0.42
N ALA A 163 -9.35 -13.48 0.53
CA ALA A 163 -10.04 -14.73 0.84
C ALA A 163 -10.38 -14.93 2.32
N GLY A 164 -10.29 -13.89 3.16
CA GLY A 164 -10.79 -13.90 4.53
C GLY A 164 -9.80 -14.41 5.59
N CYS A 165 -8.48 -14.39 5.33
CA CYS A 165 -7.48 -14.81 6.31
C CYS A 165 -7.51 -13.94 7.58
N ASN A 166 -7.55 -14.59 8.75
CA ASN A 166 -7.71 -13.96 10.08
C ASN A 166 -6.43 -13.28 10.62
N ARG A 167 -5.31 -13.26 9.85
CA ARG A 167 -4.00 -12.74 10.28
C ARG A 167 -3.21 -12.07 9.15
N ILE A 168 -3.06 -10.74 9.21
CA ILE A 168 -2.26 -9.94 8.27
C ILE A 168 -0.84 -9.76 8.79
N ASP A 169 -0.61 -9.84 10.10
CA ASP A 169 0.72 -9.93 10.71
C ASP A 169 0.58 -10.64 12.06
N GLU A 170 1.52 -11.51 12.40
CA GLU A 170 1.53 -12.17 13.71
C GLU A 170 2.06 -11.24 14.80
N ARG A 171 2.79 -10.17 14.42
CA ARG A 171 3.41 -9.20 15.34
C ARG A 171 2.44 -8.14 15.84
N PHE A 172 1.48 -7.74 15.01
CA PHE A 172 0.41 -6.85 15.41
C PHE A 172 -0.77 -7.73 15.79
N ALA A 173 -1.02 -7.91 17.09
CA ALA A 173 -2.12 -8.73 17.63
C ALA A 173 -3.52 -8.14 17.32
N ILE A 174 -3.74 -7.69 16.10
CA ILE A 174 -4.98 -7.14 15.58
C ILE A 174 -5.68 -8.30 14.88
N SER A 175 -6.81 -8.74 15.46
CA SER A 175 -7.68 -9.69 14.75
C SER A 175 -8.10 -9.07 13.43
N THR A 176 -7.85 -9.76 12.32
CA THR A 176 -8.25 -9.22 11.01
C THR A 176 -9.74 -9.36 10.78
N ASP A 177 -10.49 -10.03 11.65
CA ASP A 177 -11.95 -10.01 11.60
C ASP A 177 -12.49 -8.57 11.60
N PHE A 178 -11.77 -7.64 12.25
CA PHE A 178 -12.03 -6.21 12.23
C PHE A 178 -11.62 -5.52 10.90
N LEU A 179 -10.48 -5.92 10.32
CA LEU A 179 -9.86 -5.23 9.18
C LEU A 179 -10.32 -5.77 7.82
N LYS A 180 -10.82 -7.00 7.75
CA LYS A 180 -11.19 -7.68 6.50
C LYS A 180 -12.18 -6.85 5.67
N PRO A 181 -13.29 -6.32 6.22
CA PRO A 181 -14.24 -5.59 5.39
C PRO A 181 -13.65 -4.31 4.80
N HIS A 182 -12.61 -3.73 5.40
CA HIS A 182 -11.88 -2.57 4.88
C HIS A 182 -10.87 -2.92 3.80
N LEU A 183 -10.16 -4.04 3.98
CA LEU A 183 -9.04 -4.36 3.11
C LEU A 183 -9.52 -4.87 1.76
N ILE A 184 -10.64 -5.62 1.74
CA ILE A 184 -11.23 -6.14 0.50
C ILE A 184 -11.81 -5.06 -0.41
N ILE A 185 -12.07 -3.87 0.14
CA ILE A 185 -12.57 -2.70 -0.58
C ILE A 185 -11.49 -1.63 -0.83
N ALA A 186 -10.28 -1.83 -0.31
CA ALA A 186 -9.16 -0.94 -0.59
C ALA A 186 -8.62 -1.23 -2.00
N SER A 187 -8.65 -0.23 -2.89
CA SER A 187 -8.10 -0.38 -4.25
C SER A 187 -6.58 -0.62 -4.22
N SER A 188 -5.90 -0.19 -3.15
CA SER A 188 -4.49 -0.50 -2.90
C SER A 188 -4.21 -1.99 -2.69
N LEU A 189 -5.12 -2.77 -2.09
CA LEU A 189 -4.92 -4.21 -1.93
C LEU A 189 -4.94 -4.94 -3.28
N ALA A 190 -5.84 -4.53 -4.18
CA ALA A 190 -5.87 -5.07 -5.54
C ALA A 190 -4.61 -4.69 -6.33
N PHE A 191 -4.07 -3.49 -6.10
CA PHE A 191 -2.77 -3.09 -6.64
C PHE A 191 -1.62 -4.00 -6.16
N LEU A 192 -1.72 -4.60 -4.98
CA LEU A 192 -0.71 -5.52 -4.45
C LEU A 192 -0.92 -7.00 -4.84
N LEU A 193 -1.94 -7.32 -5.65
CA LEU A 193 -2.09 -8.66 -6.21
C LEU A 193 -0.92 -9.02 -7.14
N PRO A 194 -0.51 -10.31 -7.19
CA PRO A 194 0.52 -10.80 -8.08
C PRO A 194 0.31 -10.36 -9.54
N SER A 195 1.39 -9.93 -10.19
CA SER A 195 1.39 -9.52 -11.59
C SER A 195 1.99 -10.61 -12.49
N PRO A 196 1.40 -10.90 -13.68
CA PRO A 196 1.92 -11.91 -14.60
C PRO A 196 3.28 -11.54 -15.20
N TRP A 197 3.75 -10.31 -14.96
CA TRP A 197 5.06 -9.83 -15.40
C TRP A 197 6.24 -10.56 -14.75
N LEU A 198 6.17 -10.85 -13.44
CA LEU A 198 7.26 -11.49 -12.69
C LEU A 198 6.88 -12.89 -12.19
N TRP A 199 5.59 -13.13 -11.92
CA TRP A 199 5.13 -14.41 -11.42
C TRP A 199 5.02 -15.42 -12.57
N ASN A 200 5.61 -16.60 -12.40
CA ASN A 200 5.51 -17.67 -13.39
C ASN A 200 4.03 -18.04 -13.62
N PRO A 201 3.51 -17.94 -14.85
CA PRO A 201 2.11 -18.24 -15.19
C PRO A 201 1.63 -19.64 -14.78
N SER A 202 2.56 -20.60 -14.70
CA SER A 202 2.29 -21.99 -14.32
C SER A 202 2.27 -22.23 -12.81
N ASN A 203 2.74 -21.26 -12.00
CA ASN A 203 2.73 -21.40 -10.54
C ASN A 203 1.31 -21.28 -10.01
N VAL A 204 0.85 -22.34 -9.35
CA VAL A 204 -0.43 -22.35 -8.63
C VAL A 204 -0.26 -21.60 -7.32
N LEU A 205 -0.98 -20.48 -7.19
CA LEU A 205 -0.96 -19.60 -6.02
C LEU A 205 -2.04 -19.98 -5.01
N VAL A 206 -3.20 -20.43 -5.48
CA VAL A 206 -4.31 -20.89 -4.62
C VAL A 206 -4.89 -22.19 -5.19
N THR A 207 -5.00 -23.21 -4.34
CA THR A 207 -5.70 -24.47 -4.63
C THR A 207 -6.92 -24.58 -3.73
N THR A 208 -8.08 -24.77 -4.34
CA THR A 208 -9.37 -25.03 -3.68
C THR A 208 -9.84 -26.45 -4.02
N SER A 209 -10.99 -26.87 -3.50
CA SER A 209 -11.60 -28.15 -3.88
C SER A 209 -12.08 -28.19 -5.34
N LYS A 210 -12.34 -27.03 -5.95
CA LYS A 210 -12.92 -26.90 -7.29
C LYS A 210 -11.92 -26.43 -8.35
N TRP A 211 -10.89 -25.67 -7.97
CA TRP A 211 -10.03 -24.96 -8.92
C TRP A 211 -8.61 -24.71 -8.41
N ASN A 212 -7.67 -24.57 -9.36
CA ASN A 212 -6.30 -24.12 -9.15
C ASN A 212 -6.08 -22.75 -9.82
N TYR A 213 -5.86 -21.72 -9.01
CA TYR A 213 -5.64 -20.35 -9.48
C TYR A 213 -4.15 -20.05 -9.63
N THR A 214 -3.78 -19.53 -10.79
CA THR A 214 -2.47 -18.96 -11.07
C THR A 214 -2.61 -17.45 -11.26
N VAL A 215 -1.50 -16.74 -11.48
CA VAL A 215 -1.52 -15.29 -11.75
C VAL A 215 -2.40 -14.88 -12.93
N ASN A 216 -2.65 -15.77 -13.90
CA ASN A 216 -3.55 -15.50 -15.01
C ASN A 216 -5.04 -15.61 -14.64
N HIS A 217 -5.34 -16.11 -13.45
CA HIS A 217 -6.70 -16.40 -13.00
C HIS A 217 -7.18 -15.42 -11.91
N MET A 218 -6.51 -14.28 -11.70
CA MET A 218 -6.84 -13.34 -10.62
C MET A 218 -8.28 -12.81 -10.70
N GLY A 219 -8.77 -12.46 -11.89
CA GLY A 219 -10.16 -12.03 -12.07
C GLY A 219 -11.19 -13.12 -11.78
N HIS A 220 -10.89 -14.36 -12.18
CA HIS A 220 -11.73 -15.52 -11.87
C HIS A 220 -11.75 -15.78 -10.36
N PHE A 221 -10.58 -15.80 -9.71
CA PHE A 221 -10.46 -15.94 -8.27
C PHE A 221 -11.28 -14.91 -7.50
N LEU A 222 -11.16 -13.63 -7.84
CA LEU A 222 -11.90 -12.55 -7.18
C LEU A 222 -13.41 -12.66 -7.40
N THR A 223 -13.83 -13.18 -8.55
CA THR A 223 -15.25 -13.43 -8.83
C THR A 223 -15.79 -14.59 -7.99
N ASP A 224 -15.04 -15.69 -7.90
CA ASP A 224 -15.42 -16.90 -7.14
C ASP A 224 -15.60 -16.64 -5.65
N ILE A 225 -14.79 -15.74 -5.07
CA ILE A 225 -14.95 -15.34 -3.66
C ILE A 225 -16.07 -14.29 -3.46
N GLY A 226 -16.71 -13.79 -4.52
CA GLY A 226 -17.77 -12.77 -4.43
C GLY A 226 -17.27 -11.32 -4.37
N LEU A 227 -16.04 -11.05 -4.79
CA LEU A 227 -15.41 -9.71 -4.80
C LEU A 227 -15.06 -9.25 -6.22
N SER A 228 -16.01 -9.35 -7.14
CA SER A 228 -15.83 -8.89 -8.53
C SER A 228 -15.40 -7.42 -8.63
N ILE A 229 -15.73 -6.59 -7.64
CA ILE A 229 -15.29 -5.20 -7.59
C ILE A 229 -13.76 -5.06 -7.47
N ALA A 230 -13.09 -5.95 -6.73
CA ALA A 230 -11.64 -5.91 -6.59
C ALA A 230 -10.94 -6.16 -7.93
N TRP A 231 -11.59 -6.84 -8.88
CA TRP A 231 -11.08 -7.00 -10.23
C TRP A 231 -11.10 -5.68 -11.02
N GLU A 232 -12.10 -4.83 -10.82
CA GLU A 232 -12.11 -3.48 -11.39
C GLU A 232 -10.97 -2.63 -10.83
N PHE A 233 -10.69 -2.73 -9.53
CA PHE A 233 -9.53 -2.07 -8.91
C PHE A 233 -8.21 -2.56 -9.48
N TYR A 234 -8.08 -3.87 -9.67
CA TYR A 234 -6.89 -4.46 -10.29
C TYR A 234 -6.67 -3.88 -11.69
N LYS A 235 -7.69 -3.91 -12.55
CA LYS A 235 -7.63 -3.35 -13.92
C LYS A 235 -7.28 -1.86 -13.94
N ASN A 236 -7.84 -1.07 -13.03
CA ASN A 236 -7.50 0.35 -12.92
C ASN A 236 -6.02 0.59 -12.56
N SER A 237 -5.39 -0.36 -11.89
CA SER A 237 -3.99 -0.29 -11.49
C SER A 237 -3.01 -0.93 -12.49
N GLU A 238 -3.50 -1.69 -13.48
CA GLU A 238 -2.67 -2.39 -14.47
C GLU A 238 -1.67 -1.49 -15.20
N PRO A 239 -2.02 -0.27 -15.68
CA PRO A 239 -1.07 0.59 -16.37
C PRO A 239 0.20 0.89 -15.56
N PHE A 240 0.09 0.83 -14.23
CA PHE A 240 1.18 1.11 -13.28
C PHE A 240 1.98 -0.15 -12.90
N LYS A 241 1.44 -1.35 -13.17
CA LYS A 241 2.09 -2.63 -12.84
C LYS A 241 3.02 -3.12 -13.94
N TYR A 242 2.78 -2.71 -15.18
CA TYR A 242 3.53 -3.17 -16.35
C TYR A 242 4.68 -2.24 -16.73
N ASP A 243 4.77 -1.04 -16.14
CA ASP A 243 5.91 -0.13 -16.33
C ASP A 243 6.99 -0.37 -15.26
N PHE A 244 7.97 -1.21 -15.60
CA PHE A 244 9.13 -1.52 -14.76
C PHE A 244 10.40 -0.76 -15.14
N ARG A 245 10.26 0.37 -15.85
CA ARG A 245 11.43 1.22 -16.17
C ARG A 245 12.16 1.61 -14.89
N PRO A 246 13.50 1.60 -14.88
CA PRO A 246 14.26 2.02 -13.70
C PRO A 246 13.93 3.48 -13.34
N PRO A 247 14.03 3.86 -12.06
CA PRO A 247 13.65 5.20 -11.62
C PRO A 247 14.58 6.31 -12.15
N GLY A 248 15.73 5.97 -12.75
CA GLY A 248 16.68 6.94 -13.29
C GLY A 248 17.42 7.73 -12.21
N VAL A 249 17.59 7.16 -11.02
CA VAL A 249 18.38 7.70 -9.91
C VAL A 249 19.20 6.58 -9.29
N GLU A 250 20.17 6.91 -8.43
CA GLU A 250 20.87 5.92 -7.61
C GLU A 250 19.86 5.17 -6.71
N VAL A 251 19.95 3.83 -6.66
CA VAL A 251 19.03 2.98 -5.89
C VAL A 251 19.79 2.11 -4.91
N HIS A 252 19.35 2.10 -3.65
CA HIS A 252 19.80 1.15 -2.63
C HIS A 252 18.60 0.28 -2.22
N CYS A 253 18.39 -0.83 -2.92
CA CYS A 253 17.23 -1.69 -2.69
C CYS A 253 17.50 -2.67 -1.55
N LEU A 254 16.76 -2.53 -0.44
CA LEU A 254 16.86 -3.42 0.71
C LEU A 254 15.62 -4.32 0.77
N TYR A 255 15.84 -5.62 0.93
CA TYR A 255 14.78 -6.61 1.11
C TYR A 255 15.20 -7.66 2.13
N GLY A 256 14.22 -8.15 2.90
CA GLY A 256 14.41 -9.30 3.78
C GLY A 256 14.47 -10.60 2.98
N GLU A 257 15.39 -11.48 3.36
CA GLU A 257 15.53 -12.83 2.82
C GLU A 257 15.60 -13.85 3.96
N GLN A 258 15.54 -15.15 3.62
CA GLN A 258 15.73 -16.26 4.57
C GLN A 258 14.66 -16.31 5.68
N LEU A 259 13.47 -15.78 5.41
CA LEU A 259 12.28 -15.91 6.26
C LEU A 259 11.19 -16.66 5.52
N ASP A 260 10.61 -17.66 6.17
CA ASP A 260 9.49 -18.42 5.62
C ASP A 260 8.35 -17.48 5.22
N THR A 261 8.10 -17.40 3.92
CA THR A 261 7.11 -16.51 3.33
C THR A 261 6.12 -17.34 2.54
N VAL A 262 4.83 -17.05 2.67
CA VAL A 262 3.80 -17.84 1.99
C VAL A 262 3.91 -17.68 0.47
N GLU A 263 4.20 -18.80 -0.21
CA GLU A 263 4.29 -18.85 -1.67
C GLU A 263 2.98 -19.30 -2.34
N ARG A 264 2.15 -20.08 -1.61
CA ARG A 264 0.86 -20.58 -2.10
C ARG A 264 -0.04 -21.05 -0.97
N TYR A 265 -1.33 -21.04 -1.24
CA TYR A 265 -2.38 -21.55 -0.34
C TYR A 265 -2.96 -22.86 -0.86
N LYS A 266 -2.85 -23.95 -0.08
CA LYS A 266 -3.37 -25.28 -0.42
C LYS A 266 -4.64 -25.58 0.35
N ARG A 267 -5.61 -26.25 -0.29
CA ARG A 267 -6.89 -26.67 0.31
C ARG A 267 -7.62 -25.50 0.99
N TRP A 268 -7.66 -24.37 0.29
CA TRP A 268 -8.21 -23.15 0.86
C TRP A 268 -9.73 -23.19 0.83
N HIS A 269 -10.35 -23.09 2.02
CA HIS A 269 -11.76 -22.80 2.18
C HIS A 269 -11.90 -21.29 2.29
N TYR A 270 -12.34 -20.63 1.22
CA TYR A 270 -12.55 -19.19 1.22
C TYR A 270 -13.95 -18.84 1.72
N ILE A 271 -14.07 -17.63 2.25
CA ILE A 271 -15.37 -16.98 2.47
C ILE A 271 -15.92 -16.59 1.09
N ASN A 272 -17.11 -17.07 0.75
CA ASN A 272 -17.88 -16.52 -0.36
C ASN A 272 -18.69 -15.33 0.16
N TYR A 273 -18.30 -14.11 -0.19
CA TYR A 273 -18.98 -12.91 0.31
C TYR A 273 -20.42 -12.79 -0.21
N ASN A 274 -20.80 -13.50 -1.27
CA ASN A 274 -22.20 -13.57 -1.70
C ASN A 274 -23.08 -14.41 -0.76
N GLU A 275 -22.49 -15.29 0.05
CA GLU A 275 -23.22 -16.17 0.99
C GLU A 275 -23.36 -15.56 2.39
N ILE A 276 -22.72 -14.42 2.66
CA ILE A 276 -22.69 -13.74 3.96
C ILE A 276 -23.37 -12.36 3.90
N ALA A 277 -23.68 -11.85 2.69
CA ALA A 277 -24.33 -10.56 2.45
C ALA A 277 -25.86 -10.62 2.57
#